data_AF-A0A8S3RK56-F1
#
_entry.id   AF-A0A8S3RK56-F1
#
_cell.length_a   1.000
_cell.length_b   1.000
_cell.length_c   1.000
_cell.angle_alpha   90.00
_cell.angle_beta   90.00
_cell.angle_gamma   90.00
#
_symmetry.space_group_name_H-M   'P 1'
#
loop_
_entity.id
_entity.type
_entity.pdbx_description
1 polymer ?
#
loop_
_entity_poly.entity_id
_entity_poly.type
_entity_poly.pdbx_seq_one_letter_code
_entity_poly.pdbx_strand_id
1 'polypeptide(L)'
;MLPPVNFRWTEDSPLKFQQALLSPDNQQKISSFLNNDSDCSSEDINKKAQDLCDIFLSAAKISLVTPKKTKKGSRPQKKWFDSDLFKMRKNVISLGKIYSRYPKDPVIKGRYYKHFRIYNKCRKVKYKQFINSMLQKLDTLRVENPKQYWKLINDIQDSKKRKLLFTN
;
A
#
# COMPACT_ATOMS: atom_id res chain seq x y z
N MET A 1 2.60 16.86 -14.25
CA MET A 1 2.70 15.47 -13.72
C MET A 1 1.43 15.17 -12.93
N LEU A 2 0.49 14.39 -13.49
CA LEU A 2 -0.61 13.79 -12.73
C LEU A 2 -0.69 12.30 -13.11
N PRO A 3 -0.49 11.37 -12.16
CA PRO A 3 -0.70 9.94 -12.41
C PRO A 3 -2.21 9.68 -12.62
N PRO A 4 -2.58 8.70 -13.47
CA PRO A 4 -3.91 8.58 -14.01
C PRO A 4 -4.93 8.33 -12.89
N VAL A 5 -5.99 9.13 -12.87
CA VAL A 5 -7.24 8.68 -12.25
C VAL A 5 -7.64 7.45 -13.06
N ASN A 6 -7.53 6.26 -12.46
CA ASN A 6 -7.77 5.00 -13.13
C ASN A 6 -9.23 4.97 -13.59
N PHE A 7 -9.54 5.50 -14.77
CA PHE A 7 -10.84 5.39 -15.38
C PHE A 7 -10.83 4.15 -16.27
N ARG A 8 -11.92 3.39 -16.24
CA ARG A 8 -12.08 2.22 -17.10
C ARG A 8 -13.13 2.52 -18.16
N TRP A 9 -12.75 2.38 -19.42
CA TRP A 9 -13.68 2.35 -20.54
C TRP A 9 -14.39 0.99 -20.58
N THR A 10 -15.70 1.05 -20.74
CA THR A 10 -16.63 -0.06 -20.97
C THR A 10 -17.38 0.19 -22.29
N GLU A 11 -18.15 -0.78 -22.76
CA GLU A 11 -18.86 -0.68 -24.05
C GLU A 11 -19.76 0.57 -24.14
N ASP A 12 -20.43 0.96 -23.06
CA ASP A 12 -21.27 2.17 -23.02
C ASP A 12 -20.48 3.48 -22.77
N SER A 13 -19.20 3.38 -22.41
CA SER A 13 -18.42 4.54 -21.96
C SER A 13 -18.30 5.65 -23.01
N PRO A 14 -18.13 5.37 -24.32
CA PRO A 14 -18.12 6.40 -25.35
C PRO A 14 -19.40 7.26 -25.37
N LEU A 15 -20.57 6.62 -25.35
CA LEU A 15 -21.86 7.32 -25.36
C LEU A 15 -22.07 8.15 -24.08
N LYS A 16 -21.76 7.56 -22.92
CA LYS A 16 -21.87 8.27 -21.63
C LYS A 16 -20.89 9.44 -21.53
N PHE A 17 -19.69 9.31 -22.09
CA PHE A 17 -18.69 10.38 -22.11
C PHE A 17 -19.12 11.52 -23.03
N GLN A 18 -19.66 11.20 -24.21
CA GLN A 18 -20.24 12.20 -25.11
C GLN A 18 -21.41 12.94 -24.46
N GLN A 19 -22.33 12.23 -23.81
CA GLN A 19 -23.41 12.85 -23.05
C GLN A 19 -22.89 13.70 -21.88
N ALA A 20 -21.83 13.26 -21.20
CA ALA A 20 -21.20 14.04 -20.15
C ALA A 20 -20.56 15.33 -20.68
N LEU A 21 -19.96 15.33 -21.88
CA LEU A 21 -19.46 16.56 -22.51
C LEU A 21 -20.60 17.55 -22.84
N LEU A 22 -21.80 17.04 -23.14
CA LEU A 22 -23.00 17.85 -23.40
C LEU A 22 -23.67 18.35 -22.11
N SER A 23 -23.14 18.04 -20.92
CA SER A 23 -23.70 18.55 -19.67
C SER A 23 -23.55 20.08 -19.59
N PRO A 24 -24.49 20.78 -18.92
CA PRO A 24 -24.44 22.25 -18.81
C PRO A 24 -23.10 22.77 -18.29
N ASP A 25 -22.55 22.13 -17.26
CA ASP A 25 -21.28 22.49 -16.64
C ASP A 25 -20.09 22.33 -17.60
N ASN A 26 -20.07 21.26 -18.40
CA ASN A 26 -18.99 21.03 -19.35
C ASN A 26 -19.13 21.93 -20.58
N GLN A 27 -20.36 22.19 -21.04
CA GLN A 27 -20.63 23.14 -22.12
C GLN A 27 -20.24 24.57 -21.75
N GLN A 28 -20.47 25.00 -20.51
CA GLN A 28 -19.98 26.29 -20.00
C GLN A 28 -18.46 26.39 -19.98
N LYS A 29 -17.76 25.31 -19.61
CA LYS A 29 -16.29 25.27 -19.66
C LYS A 29 -15.77 25.29 -21.10
N ILE A 30 -16.43 24.56 -22.00
CA ILE A 30 -16.08 24.51 -23.42
C ILE A 30 -16.28 25.89 -24.06
N SER A 31 -17.40 26.57 -23.80
CA SER A 31 -17.64 27.92 -24.32
C SER A 31 -16.64 28.93 -23.75
N SER A 32 -16.33 28.85 -22.46
CA SER A 32 -15.29 29.69 -21.83
C SER A 32 -13.90 29.42 -22.39
N PHE A 33 -13.60 28.17 -22.77
CA PHE A 33 -12.35 27.80 -23.41
C PHE A 33 -12.25 28.35 -24.83
N LEU A 34 -13.33 28.27 -25.61
CA LEU A 34 -13.39 28.73 -27.01
C LEU A 34 -13.41 30.26 -27.14
N ASN A 35 -14.04 30.97 -26.22
CA ASN A 35 -14.18 32.43 -26.28
C ASN A 35 -12.96 33.20 -25.74
N ASN A 36 -11.97 32.51 -25.20
CA ASN A 36 -10.73 33.14 -24.72
C ASN A 36 -9.71 33.20 -25.86
N ASP A 37 -9.73 34.28 -26.64
CA ASP A 37 -8.63 34.63 -27.54
C ASP A 37 -7.49 35.24 -26.70
N SER A 38 -6.57 34.40 -26.24
CA SER A 38 -5.37 34.81 -25.52
C SER A 38 -4.17 34.85 -26.48
N ASP A 39 -3.33 35.87 -26.35
CA ASP A 39 -2.06 35.97 -27.08
C ASP A 39 -1.17 34.74 -26.84
N CYS A 40 -0.42 34.32 -27.86
CA CYS A 40 0.34 33.07 -27.89
C CYS A 40 1.60 33.07 -27.00
N SER A 41 1.48 33.36 -25.71
CA SER A 41 2.55 33.19 -24.72
C SER A 41 2.66 31.73 -24.26
N SER A 42 3.85 31.32 -23.79
CA SER A 42 4.08 29.99 -23.21
C SER A 42 3.20 29.69 -22.00
N GLU A 43 2.97 30.68 -21.14
CA GLU A 43 2.09 30.57 -19.98
C GLU A 43 0.62 30.34 -20.40
N ASP A 44 0.18 30.99 -21.47
CA ASP A 44 -1.20 30.88 -21.97
C ASP A 44 -1.45 29.51 -22.61
N ILE A 45 -0.46 28.96 -23.34
CA ILE A 45 -0.52 27.60 -23.88
C ILE A 45 -0.66 26.57 -22.76
N ASN A 46 0.12 26.70 -21.69
CA ASN A 46 0.04 25.78 -20.55
C ASN A 46 -1.31 25.88 -19.82
N LYS A 47 -1.84 27.10 -19.67
CA LYS A 47 -3.16 27.32 -19.08
C LYS A 47 -4.26 26.70 -19.92
N LYS A 48 -4.23 26.88 -21.25
CA LYS A 48 -5.17 26.25 -22.18
C LYS A 48 -5.09 24.72 -22.14
N ALA A 49 -3.88 24.16 -22.09
CA ALA A 49 -3.71 22.72 -21.95
C ALA A 49 -4.30 22.19 -20.63
N GLN A 50 -4.17 22.95 -19.54
CA GLN A 50 -4.76 22.61 -18.25
C GLN A 50 -6.30 22.70 -18.29
N ASP A 51 -6.86 23.74 -18.90
CA ASP A 51 -8.32 23.90 -19.05
C ASP A 51 -8.93 22.75 -19.84
N LEU A 52 -8.28 22.33 -20.94
CA LEU A 52 -8.66 21.16 -21.73
C LEU A 52 -8.62 19.87 -20.90
N CYS A 53 -7.54 19.69 -20.14
CA CYS A 53 -7.40 18.55 -19.24
C CYS A 53 -8.53 18.52 -18.20
N ASP A 54 -8.92 19.67 -17.66
CA ASP A 54 -9.97 19.78 -16.66
C ASP A 54 -11.36 19.47 -17.24
N ILE A 55 -11.64 19.88 -18.48
CA ILE A 55 -12.86 19.49 -19.23
C ILE A 55 -12.92 17.98 -19.42
N PHE A 56 -11.84 17.36 -19.88
CA PHE A 56 -11.80 15.91 -20.05
C PHE A 56 -11.90 15.15 -18.73
N LEU A 57 -11.27 15.64 -17.67
CA LEU A 57 -11.37 15.05 -16.34
C LEU A 57 -12.77 15.19 -15.74
N SER A 58 -13.48 16.30 -15.96
CA SER A 58 -14.87 16.43 -15.49
C SER A 58 -15.82 15.51 -16.24
N ALA A 59 -15.71 15.42 -17.57
CA ALA A 59 -16.48 14.46 -18.35
C ALA A 59 -16.18 13.00 -17.95
N ALA A 60 -14.90 12.67 -17.72
CA ALA A 60 -14.48 11.35 -17.26
C ALA A 60 -15.04 10.98 -15.89
N LYS A 61 -15.08 11.92 -14.94
CA LYS A 61 -15.63 11.69 -13.59
C LYS A 61 -17.12 11.36 -13.61
N ILE A 62 -17.86 11.91 -14.56
CA ILE A 62 -19.32 11.69 -14.70
C ILE A 62 -19.61 10.37 -15.38
N SER A 63 -18.82 10.00 -16.40
CA SER A 63 -19.16 8.92 -17.33
C SER A 63 -18.38 7.62 -17.14
N LEU A 64 -17.17 7.68 -16.58
CA LEU A 64 -16.26 6.53 -16.51
C LEU A 64 -16.26 5.89 -15.13
N VAL A 65 -16.18 4.57 -15.10
CA VAL A 65 -16.10 3.79 -13.86
C VAL A 65 -14.69 3.87 -13.31
N THR A 66 -14.56 4.17 -12.01
CA THR A 66 -13.31 4.00 -11.29
C THR A 66 -13.23 2.57 -10.73
N PRO A 67 -12.13 1.83 -10.94
CA PRO A 67 -11.99 0.48 -10.42
C PRO A 67 -12.01 0.56 -8.90
N LYS A 68 -12.87 -0.25 -8.28
CA LYS A 68 -12.91 -0.40 -6.83
C LYS A 68 -11.51 -0.80 -6.36
N LYS A 69 -10.92 -0.01 -5.46
CA LYS A 69 -9.65 -0.36 -4.82
C LYS A 69 -9.87 -1.68 -4.08
N THR A 70 -9.35 -2.79 -4.60
CA THR A 70 -9.40 -4.07 -3.89
C THR A 70 -8.57 -3.91 -2.62
N LYS A 71 -9.23 -3.98 -1.46
CA LYS A 71 -8.53 -4.03 -0.17
C LYS A 71 -7.77 -5.35 -0.16
N LYS A 72 -6.46 -5.31 -0.43
CA LYS A 72 -5.60 -6.49 -0.24
C LYS A 72 -5.78 -6.95 1.21
N GLY A 73 -6.29 -8.17 1.41
CA GLY A 73 -6.51 -8.73 2.74
C GLY A 73 -5.23 -8.61 3.57
N SER A 74 -5.32 -8.00 4.75
CA SER A 74 -4.17 -7.91 5.63
C SER A 74 -3.87 -9.31 6.17
N ARG A 75 -2.67 -9.82 5.92
CA ARG A 75 -2.24 -11.06 6.58
C ARG A 75 -2.17 -10.79 8.09
N PRO A 76 -2.66 -11.70 8.94
CA PRO A 76 -2.61 -11.52 10.38
C PRO A 76 -1.16 -11.30 10.81
N GLN A 77 -0.91 -10.15 11.46
CA GLN A 77 0.40 -9.82 11.99
C GLN A 77 0.77 -10.82 13.07
N LYS A 78 2.01 -11.32 13.04
CA LYS A 78 2.48 -12.26 14.06
C LYS A 78 2.42 -11.56 15.43
N LYS A 79 1.88 -12.21 16.45
CA LYS A 79 1.70 -11.64 17.81
C LYS A 79 2.99 -11.08 18.42
N TRP A 80 4.15 -11.64 18.07
CA TRP A 80 5.47 -11.21 18.54
C TRP A 80 6.12 -10.10 17.68
N PHE A 81 5.55 -9.79 16.52
CA PHE A 81 6.10 -8.83 15.59
C PHE A 81 5.46 -7.47 15.83
N ASP A 82 6.19 -6.58 16.50
CA ASP A 82 5.70 -5.26 16.88
C ASP A 82 5.94 -4.17 15.84
N SER A 83 5.46 -2.96 16.15
CA SER A 83 5.60 -1.75 15.34
C SER A 83 7.07 -1.39 15.09
N ASP A 84 7.96 -1.60 16.06
CA ASP A 84 9.38 -1.28 15.90
C ASP A 84 10.06 -2.22 14.91
N LEU A 85 9.83 -3.53 15.02
CA LEU A 85 10.32 -4.50 14.04
C LEU A 85 9.75 -4.21 12.64
N PHE A 86 8.51 -3.72 12.57
CA PHE A 86 7.93 -3.28 11.30
C PHE A 86 8.66 -2.08 10.71
N LYS A 87 8.91 -1.03 11.50
CA LYS A 87 9.68 0.16 11.08
C LYS A 87 11.09 -0.23 10.62
N MET A 88 11.78 -1.07 11.39
CA MET A 88 13.12 -1.56 11.02
C MET A 88 13.09 -2.36 9.73
N ARG A 89 12.09 -3.23 9.54
CA ARG A 89 11.92 -4.00 8.30
C ARG A 89 11.70 -3.09 7.10
N LYS A 90 10.85 -2.06 7.24
CA LYS A 90 10.63 -1.06 6.17
C LYS A 90 11.94 -0.36 5.81
N ASN A 91 12.73 0.04 6.80
CA ASN A 91 14.03 0.68 6.57
C ASN A 91 15.00 -0.25 5.82
N VAL A 92 15.13 -1.50 6.24
CA VAL A 92 15.97 -2.51 5.56
C VAL A 92 15.53 -2.73 4.11
N ILE A 93 14.22 -2.80 3.86
CA ILE A 93 13.69 -2.94 2.49
C ILE A 93 14.02 -1.70 1.65
N SER A 94 13.85 -0.50 2.21
CA SER A 94 14.19 0.76 1.54
C SER A 94 15.66 0.80 1.15
N LEU A 95 16.56 0.51 2.10
CA LEU A 95 18.00 0.42 1.86
C LEU A 95 18.35 -0.68 0.86
N GLY A 96 17.63 -1.82 0.89
CA GLY A 96 17.78 -2.88 -0.09
C GLY A 96 17.48 -2.41 -1.51
N LYS A 97 16.42 -1.61 -1.70
CA LYS A 97 16.12 -1.02 -3.02
C LYS A 97 17.23 -0.07 -3.49
N ILE A 98 17.80 0.72 -2.58
CA ILE A 98 18.92 1.62 -2.91
C ILE A 98 20.17 0.80 -3.27
N TYR A 99 20.50 -0.22 -2.47
CA TYR A 99 21.61 -1.12 -2.74
C TYR A 99 21.48 -1.86 -4.08
N SER A 100 20.27 -2.30 -4.44
CA SER A 100 20.01 -2.90 -5.76
C SER A 100 20.27 -1.94 -6.92
N ARG A 101 20.11 -0.62 -6.72
CA ARG A 101 20.41 0.38 -7.75
C ARG A 101 21.91 0.70 -7.82
N TYR A 102 22.60 0.68 -6.68
CA TYR A 102 24.01 1.05 -6.56
C TYR A 102 24.83 -0.04 -5.85
N PRO A 103 24.99 -1.23 -6.47
CA PRO A 103 25.59 -2.38 -5.79
C PRO A 103 27.11 -2.24 -5.55
N LYS A 104 27.80 -1.40 -6.34
CA LYS A 104 29.25 -1.19 -6.25
C LYS A 104 29.65 -0.12 -5.23
N ASP A 105 28.69 0.65 -4.71
CA ASP A 105 28.96 1.69 -3.72
C ASP A 105 29.19 1.06 -2.33
N PRO A 106 30.40 1.18 -1.75
CA PRO A 106 30.73 0.57 -0.45
C PRO A 106 29.96 1.21 0.71
N VAL A 107 29.59 2.49 0.62
CA VAL A 107 28.84 3.21 1.67
C VAL A 107 27.41 2.66 1.73
N ILE A 108 26.76 2.53 0.57
CA ILE A 108 25.40 1.99 0.46
C ILE A 108 25.37 0.53 0.93
N LYS A 109 26.35 -0.28 0.49
CA LYS A 109 26.51 -1.67 0.93
C LYS A 109 26.68 -1.77 2.45
N GLY A 110 27.60 -0.99 3.02
CA GLY A 110 27.86 -0.95 4.46
C GLY A 110 26.61 -0.56 5.27
N ARG A 111 25.89 0.48 4.82
CA ARG A 111 24.66 0.95 5.45
C ARG A 111 23.56 -0.12 5.43
N TYR A 112 23.36 -0.77 4.29
CA TYR A 112 22.37 -1.85 4.16
C TYR A 112 22.68 -3.00 5.14
N TYR A 113 23.89 -3.55 5.12
CA TYR A 113 24.25 -4.69 5.97
C TYR A 113 24.28 -4.33 7.46
N LYS A 114 24.66 -3.10 7.83
CA LYS A 114 24.56 -2.60 9.21
C LYS A 114 23.13 -2.68 9.71
N HIS A 115 22.18 -2.08 9.00
CA HIS A 115 20.77 -2.11 9.40
C HIS A 115 20.15 -3.51 9.32
N PHE A 116 20.55 -4.33 8.34
CA PHE A 116 20.11 -5.72 8.23
C PHE A 116 20.53 -6.56 9.45
N ARG A 117 21.78 -6.42 9.92
CA ARG A 117 22.28 -7.12 11.11
C ARG A 117 21.53 -6.70 12.37
N ILE A 118 21.33 -5.39 12.56
CA ILE A 118 20.59 -4.85 13.72
C ILE A 118 19.15 -5.39 13.71
N TYR A 119 18.46 -5.32 12.57
CA TYR A 119 17.11 -5.87 12.41
C TYR A 119 17.05 -7.36 12.74
N ASN A 120 17.97 -8.17 12.22
CA ASN A 120 17.99 -9.61 12.48
C ASN A 120 18.26 -9.93 13.95
N LYS A 121 19.16 -9.19 14.61
CA LYS A 121 19.43 -9.35 16.05
C LYS A 121 18.16 -9.05 16.86
N CYS A 122 17.54 -7.89 16.66
CA CYS A 122 16.31 -7.50 17.34
C CYS A 122 15.17 -8.50 17.09
N ARG A 123 14.99 -8.93 15.85
CA ARG A 123 13.98 -9.93 15.47
C ARG A 123 14.17 -11.24 16.24
N LYS A 124 15.41 -11.75 16.33
CA LYS A 124 15.71 -12.98 17.08
C LYS A 124 15.45 -12.81 18.58
N VAL A 125 15.85 -11.68 19.16
CA VAL A 125 15.66 -11.38 20.58
C VAL A 125 14.17 -11.31 20.92
N LYS A 126 13.37 -10.51 20.19
CA LYS A 126 11.94 -10.39 20.45
C LYS A 126 11.19 -11.70 20.24
N TYR A 127 11.59 -12.49 19.26
CA TYR A 127 11.03 -13.84 19.10
C TYR A 127 11.34 -14.74 20.31
N LYS A 128 12.58 -14.76 20.79
CA LYS A 128 12.96 -15.52 22.01
C LYS A 128 12.19 -15.04 23.24
N GLN A 129 12.08 -13.73 23.46
CA GLN A 129 11.31 -13.14 24.56
C GLN A 129 9.84 -13.54 24.50
N PHE A 130 9.25 -13.57 23.30
CA PHE A 130 7.88 -14.03 23.11
C PHE A 130 7.72 -15.50 23.48
N ILE A 131 8.63 -16.38 23.04
CA ILE A 131 8.59 -17.81 23.39
C ILE A 131 8.74 -17.98 24.91
N ASN A 132 9.72 -17.32 25.53
CA ASN A 132 9.94 -17.41 26.97
C ASN A 132 8.72 -16.92 27.77
N SER A 133 8.12 -15.79 27.38
CA SER A 133 6.90 -15.29 28.05
C SER A 133 5.70 -16.21 27.86
N MET A 134 5.62 -16.93 26.73
CA MET A 134 4.58 -17.93 26.49
C MET A 134 4.80 -19.18 27.36
N LEU A 135 6.05 -19.63 27.54
CA LEU A 135 6.39 -20.73 28.43
C LEU A 135 6.11 -20.38 29.89
N GLN A 136 6.51 -19.20 30.35
CA GLN A 136 6.19 -18.72 31.70
C GLN A 136 4.67 -18.68 31.93
N LYS A 137 3.90 -18.17 30.98
CA LYS A 137 2.43 -18.19 31.06
C LYS A 137 1.87 -19.61 31.14
N LEU A 138 2.44 -20.57 30.40
CA LEU A 138 2.04 -21.97 30.48
C LEU A 138 2.33 -22.56 31.87
N ASP A 139 3.50 -22.29 32.43
CA ASP A 139 3.89 -22.78 33.75
C ASP A 139 3.00 -22.20 34.87
N THR A 140 2.68 -20.91 34.81
CA THR A 140 1.74 -20.26 35.75
C THR A 140 0.34 -20.85 35.61
N LEU A 141 -0.19 -20.95 34.38
CA LEU A 141 -1.54 -21.47 34.13
C LEU A 141 -1.70 -22.95 34.50
N ARG A 142 -0.61 -23.73 34.46
CA ARG A 142 -0.63 -25.14 34.86
C ARG A 142 -1.06 -25.33 36.32
N VAL A 143 -0.68 -24.39 37.19
CA VAL A 143 -0.98 -24.44 38.64
C VAL A 143 -2.30 -23.74 38.94
N GLU A 144 -2.58 -22.60 38.30
CA GLU A 144 -3.73 -21.76 38.63
C GLU A 144 -5.03 -22.16 37.91
N ASN A 145 -4.96 -22.61 36.64
CA ASN A 145 -6.16 -22.88 35.85
C ASN A 145 -5.94 -23.90 34.70
N PRO A 146 -6.06 -25.21 34.99
CA PRO A 146 -5.71 -26.27 34.05
C PRO A 146 -6.56 -26.28 32.76
N LYS A 147 -7.78 -25.73 32.78
CA LYS A 147 -8.63 -25.63 31.57
C LYS A 147 -8.06 -24.63 30.55
N GLN A 148 -7.53 -23.50 31.00
CA GLN A 148 -6.92 -22.51 30.10
C GLN A 148 -5.58 -22.97 29.54
N TYR A 149 -4.83 -23.74 30.33
CA TYR A 149 -3.59 -24.40 29.89
C TYR A 149 -3.82 -25.29 28.66
N TRP A 150 -4.80 -26.20 28.71
CA TRP A 150 -5.11 -27.08 27.58
C TRP A 150 -5.63 -26.33 26.35
N LYS A 151 -6.41 -25.26 26.56
CA LYS A 151 -6.85 -24.38 25.46
C LYS A 151 -5.66 -23.73 24.74
N LEU A 152 -4.69 -23.23 25.50
CA LEU A 152 -3.48 -22.62 24.94
C LEU A 152 -2.61 -23.63 24.18
N ILE A 153 -2.48 -24.86 24.68
CA ILE A 153 -1.77 -25.94 23.98
C ILE A 153 -2.47 -26.30 22.65
N ASN A 154 -3.79 -26.44 22.66
CA ASN A 154 -4.56 -26.75 21.46
C ASN A 154 -4.42 -25.62 20.41
N ASP A 155 -4.47 -24.36 20.84
CA ASP A 155 -4.24 -23.20 19.96
C ASP A 155 -2.84 -23.23 19.32
N ILE A 156 -1.81 -23.64 20.08
CA ILE A 156 -0.44 -23.78 19.56
C ILE A 156 -0.37 -24.89 18.53
N GLN A 157 -0.97 -26.06 18.80
CA GLN A 157 -0.99 -27.20 17.87
C GLN A 157 -1.75 -26.87 16.57
N ASP A 158 -2.90 -26.20 16.67
CA ASP A 158 -3.68 -25.78 15.50
C ASP A 158 -2.97 -24.70 14.68
N SER A 159 -2.19 -23.83 15.32
CA SER A 159 -1.35 -22.86 14.61
C SER A 159 -0.21 -23.54 13.83
N LYS A 160 0.28 -24.69 14.31
CA LYS A 160 1.32 -25.49 13.64
C LYS A 160 0.74 -26.25 12.44
N LYS A 161 -0.42 -26.89 12.61
CA LYS A 161 -1.16 -27.55 11.51
C LYS A 161 -1.51 -26.58 10.38
N ARG A 162 -2.05 -25.41 10.70
CA ARG A 162 -2.37 -24.38 9.70
C ARG A 162 -1.15 -23.94 8.88
N LYS A 163 0.04 -23.81 9.50
CA LYS A 163 1.26 -23.43 8.76
C LYS A 163 1.73 -24.49 7.76
N LEU A 164 1.54 -25.77 8.08
CA LEU A 164 1.93 -26.89 7.20
C LEU A 164 1.01 -27.00 5.97
N LEU A 165 -0.27 -26.62 6.11
CA LEU A 165 -1.24 -26.62 5.02
C LEU A 165 -1.02 -25.52 3.97
N PHE A 166 -0.24 -24.48 4.28
CA PHE A 166 0.08 -23.38 3.35
C PHE A 166 1.49 -23.51 2.73
N THR A 167 2.16 -24.65 2.91
CA THR A 167 3.52 -24.90 2.40
C THR A 167 3.62 -26.08 1.44
N ASN A 168 2.48 -26.69 1.06
CA ASN A 168 2.37 -27.67 -0.02
C ASN A 168 1.70 -27.02 -1.24
#